data_AF-A0A9P8JJV6-F1
#
_entry.id   AF-A0A9P8JJV6-F1
#
_cell.length_a   1.000
_cell.length_b   1.000
_cell.length_c   1.000
_cell.angle_alpha   90.00
_cell.angle_beta   90.00
_cell.angle_gamma   90.00
#
_symmetry.space_group_name_H-M   'P 1'
#
loop_
_entity.id
_entity.type
_entity.pdbx_description
1 polymer ?
#
loop_
_entity_poly.entity_id
_entity_poly.type
_entity_poly.pdbx_seq_one_letter_code
_entity_poly.pdbx_strand_id
1 'polypeptide(L)'
;AMALSGYLNFGSLTQGNVLNNFPTDNVLVNIARLCFGLNMLTTLPLEAFVCREVMNLYYFSHEAFDPNRHLILTTALVISAMGLSLLTCDLGIVFELVGATSACALAYILPPLCYVKLTQRRTWETYAAYVCIAFGCVVMSISVLLAGAKMARGEGGAQSC
;
A
#
# COMPACT_ATOMS: atom_id res chain seq x y z
N ALA A 1 6.29 -6.79 -18.82
CA ALA A 1 7.55 -7.50 -19.18
C ALA A 1 8.15 -8.24 -17.98
N MET A 2 8.57 -7.53 -16.92
CA MET A 2 9.24 -8.15 -15.75
C MET A 2 8.40 -9.22 -15.01
N ALA A 3 7.11 -8.96 -14.78
CA ALA A 3 6.23 -9.94 -14.13
C ALA A 3 6.03 -11.21 -14.98
N LEU A 4 5.92 -11.06 -16.30
CA LEU A 4 5.76 -12.19 -17.22
C LEU A 4 7.02 -13.06 -17.26
N SER A 5 8.21 -12.45 -17.39
CA SER A 5 9.48 -13.18 -17.39
C SER A 5 9.76 -13.86 -16.05
N GLY A 6 9.39 -13.22 -14.93
CA GLY A 6 9.48 -13.84 -13.59
C GLY A 6 8.55 -15.05 -13.44
N TYR A 7 7.29 -14.92 -13.86
CA TYR A 7 6.31 -16.00 -13.78
C TYR A 7 6.64 -17.18 -14.69
N LEU A 8 7.15 -16.95 -15.90
CA LEU A 8 7.55 -18.04 -16.80
C LEU A 8 8.74 -18.85 -16.25
N ASN A 9 9.58 -18.26 -15.40
CA ASN A 9 10.78 -18.93 -14.87
C ASN A 9 10.51 -19.71 -13.57
N PHE A 10 9.66 -19.19 -12.70
CA PHE A 10 9.37 -19.79 -11.38
C PHE A 10 7.95 -20.38 -11.25
N GLY A 11 7.07 -20.08 -12.21
CA GLY A 11 5.69 -20.59 -12.25
C GLY A 11 4.91 -20.27 -10.99
N SER A 12 4.23 -21.28 -10.43
CA SER A 12 3.43 -21.17 -9.21
C SER A 12 4.24 -21.03 -7.92
N LEU A 13 5.57 -21.13 -7.97
CA LEU A 13 6.45 -21.04 -6.79
C LEU A 13 6.98 -19.63 -6.54
N THR A 14 6.59 -18.64 -7.36
CA THR A 14 7.02 -17.24 -7.22
C THR A 14 6.65 -16.66 -5.86
N GLN A 15 7.66 -16.36 -5.04
CA GLN A 15 7.49 -15.60 -3.80
C GLN A 15 7.12 -14.12 -4.05
N GLY A 16 6.45 -13.49 -3.08
CA GLY A 16 6.05 -12.07 -3.16
C GLY A 16 7.23 -11.12 -3.38
N ASN A 17 8.40 -11.45 -2.81
CA ASN A 17 9.66 -10.86 -3.23
C ASN A 17 10.37 -11.80 -4.21
N VAL A 18 10.40 -11.43 -5.50
CA VAL A 18 11.00 -12.25 -6.55
C VAL A 18 12.48 -12.58 -6.28
N LEU A 19 13.21 -11.68 -5.61
CA LEU A 19 14.63 -11.87 -5.27
C LEU A 19 14.87 -12.99 -4.25
N ASN A 20 13.84 -13.40 -3.50
CA ASN A 20 13.93 -14.52 -2.56
C ASN A 20 13.90 -15.88 -3.26
N ASN A 21 13.49 -15.95 -4.53
CA ASN A 21 13.53 -17.20 -5.30
C ASN A 21 14.95 -17.55 -5.80
N PHE A 22 15.91 -16.63 -5.69
CA PHE A 22 17.28 -16.83 -6.14
C PHE A 22 18.23 -17.19 -4.97
N PRO A 23 19.25 -18.04 -5.22
CA PRO A 23 20.22 -18.43 -4.18
C PRO A 23 21.02 -17.22 -3.67
N THR A 24 21.37 -17.24 -2.38
CA THR A 24 22.15 -16.19 -1.70
C THR A 24 23.60 -16.09 -2.15
N ASP A 25 24.15 -17.11 -2.79
CA ASP A 25 25.56 -17.15 -3.19
C ASP A 25 25.86 -16.37 -4.49
N ASN A 26 24.83 -15.89 -5.18
CA ASN A 26 24.99 -15.17 -6.44
C ASN A 26 25.30 -13.68 -6.21
N VAL A 27 26.51 -13.26 -6.57
CA VAL A 27 26.96 -11.87 -6.44
C VAL A 27 26.03 -10.89 -7.16
N LEU A 28 25.56 -11.23 -8.38
CA LEU A 28 24.65 -10.37 -9.15
C LEU A 28 23.32 -10.14 -8.44
N VAL A 29 22.76 -11.18 -7.82
CA VAL A 29 21.49 -11.10 -7.07
C VAL A 29 21.68 -10.28 -5.80
N ASN A 30 22.81 -10.43 -5.12
CA ASN A 30 23.11 -9.63 -3.93
C ASN A 30 23.33 -8.16 -4.27
N ILE A 31 23.96 -7.83 -5.42
CA ILE A 31 24.02 -6.46 -5.93
C ILE A 31 22.60 -5.93 -6.17
N ALA A 32 21.72 -6.71 -6.81
CA ALA A 32 20.33 -6.32 -7.03
C ALA A 32 19.57 -6.08 -5.71
N ARG A 33 19.76 -6.94 -4.69
CA ARG A 33 19.20 -6.76 -3.33
C ARG A 33 19.71 -5.49 -2.67
N LEU A 34 20.99 -5.19 -2.80
CA LEU A 34 21.58 -3.95 -2.28
C LEU A 34 21.01 -2.72 -2.98
N CYS A 35 20.93 -2.71 -4.30
CA CYS A 35 20.31 -1.61 -5.05
C CYS A 35 18.82 -1.43 -4.67
N PHE A 36 18.07 -2.52 -4.53
CA PHE A 36 16.68 -2.48 -4.09
C PHE A 36 16.56 -1.90 -2.67
N GLY A 37 17.39 -2.35 -1.73
CA GLY A 37 17.43 -1.83 -0.37
C GLY A 37 17.82 -0.35 -0.30
N LEU A 38 18.81 0.09 -1.08
CA LEU A 38 19.19 1.51 -1.17
C LEU A 38 18.06 2.37 -1.74
N ASN A 39 17.35 1.88 -2.75
CA ASN A 39 16.17 2.57 -3.28
C ASN A 39 15.11 2.73 -2.18
N MET A 40 14.75 1.65 -1.48
CA MET A 40 13.78 1.70 -0.37
C MET A 40 14.22 2.64 0.76
N LEU A 41 15.51 2.64 1.13
CA LEU A 41 16.07 3.55 2.14
C LEU A 41 15.92 5.02 1.74
N THR A 42 16.05 5.32 0.45
CA THR A 42 15.92 6.69 -0.07
C THR A 42 14.46 7.09 -0.27
N THR A 43 13.57 6.13 -0.51
CA THR A 43 12.12 6.35 -0.66
C THR A 43 11.44 6.64 0.68
N LEU A 44 11.80 5.93 1.75
CA LEU A 44 11.20 6.08 3.08
C LEU A 44 11.17 7.54 3.62
N PRO A 45 12.25 8.35 3.54
CA PRO A 45 12.20 9.73 4.01
C PRO A 45 11.26 10.62 3.17
N LEU A 46 11.15 10.36 1.86
CA LEU A 46 10.23 11.10 0.99
C LEU A 46 8.77 10.77 1.32
N GLU A 47 8.45 9.50 1.56
CA GLU A 47 7.10 9.07 1.94
C GLU A 47 6.73 9.58 3.34
N ALA A 48 7.65 9.48 4.31
CA ALA A 48 7.43 10.01 5.65
C ALA A 48 7.17 11.52 5.65
N PHE A 49 7.84 12.27 4.74
CA PHE A 49 7.57 13.69 4.55
C PHE A 49 6.13 13.95 4.09
N VAL A 50 5.66 13.25 3.05
CA VAL A 50 4.29 13.43 2.52
C VAL A 50 3.24 13.03 3.56
N CYS A 51 3.43 11.89 4.25
CA CYS A 51 2.52 11.44 5.30
C CYS A 51 2.42 12.47 6.44
N ARG A 52 3.56 12.99 6.92
CA ARG A 52 3.59 14.01 7.97
C ARG A 52 2.90 15.30 7.53
N GLU A 53 3.11 15.72 6.28
CA GLU A 53 2.51 16.94 5.75
C GLU A 53 0.99 16.82 5.68
N VAL A 54 0.46 15.69 5.19
CA VAL A 54 -0.99 15.42 5.16
C VAL A 54 -1.58 15.38 6.57
N MET A 55 -0.88 14.76 7.54
CA MET A 55 -1.34 14.74 8.93
C MET A 55 -1.37 16.14 9.57
N ASN A 56 -0.33 16.95 9.35
CA ASN A 56 -0.30 18.33 9.85
C ASN A 56 -1.40 19.17 9.20
N LEU A 57 -1.60 19.05 7.89
CA LEU A 57 -2.66 19.78 7.19
C LEU A 57 -4.06 19.41 7.70
N TYR A 58 -4.30 18.13 7.99
CA TYR A 58 -5.61 17.68 8.45
C TYR A 58 -5.88 18.01 9.93
N TYR A 59 -4.91 17.80 10.82
CA TYR A 59 -5.12 17.97 12.28
C TYR A 59 -4.71 19.35 12.81
N PHE A 60 -3.68 19.99 12.24
CA PHE A 60 -3.05 21.20 12.78
C PHE A 60 -2.82 22.26 11.70
N SER A 61 -3.84 22.49 10.85
CA SER A 61 -3.74 23.40 9.69
C SER A 61 -3.32 24.84 10.03
N HIS A 62 -3.59 25.31 11.24
CA HIS A 62 -3.38 26.70 11.65
C HIS A 62 -2.30 26.88 12.72
N GLU A 63 -1.61 25.81 13.12
CA GLU A 63 -0.58 25.90 14.16
C GLU A 63 0.82 25.98 13.56
N ALA A 64 1.69 26.73 14.25
CA ALA A 64 3.08 26.89 13.84
C ALA A 64 3.85 25.55 13.91
N PHE A 65 5.08 25.56 13.39
CA PHE A 65 5.94 24.40 13.43
C PHE A 65 6.42 24.12 14.85
N ASP A 66 6.05 22.95 15.39
CA ASP A 66 6.53 22.47 16.69
C ASP A 66 7.50 21.29 16.51
N PRO A 67 8.73 21.38 17.04
CA PRO A 67 9.73 20.31 16.91
C PRO A 67 9.32 19.03 17.66
N ASN A 68 8.59 19.16 18.78
CA ASN A 68 8.09 18.00 19.53
C ASN A 68 7.03 17.22 18.73
N ARG A 69 6.11 17.93 18.07
CA ARG A 69 5.09 17.31 17.19
C ARG A 69 5.76 16.59 16.02
N HIS A 70 6.76 17.21 15.43
CA HIS A 70 7.54 16.60 14.34
C HIS A 70 8.19 15.28 14.76
N LEU A 71 8.83 15.24 15.93
CA LEU A 71 9.46 14.03 16.45
C LEU A 71 8.43 12.95 16.77
N ILE A 72 7.30 13.29 17.39
CA ILE A 72 6.25 12.32 17.73
C ILE A 72 5.63 11.71 16.46
N LEU A 73 5.29 12.52 15.46
CA LEU A 73 4.69 12.02 14.21
C LEU A 73 5.66 11.13 13.44
N THR A 74 6.92 11.54 13.33
CA THR A 74 7.92 10.77 12.58
C THR A 74 8.24 9.46 13.29
N THR A 75 8.40 9.46 14.61
CA THR A 75 8.63 8.23 15.38
C THR A 75 7.43 7.30 15.32
N ALA A 76 6.20 7.80 15.39
CA ALA A 76 5.00 6.99 15.24
C ALA A 76 4.89 6.33 13.85
N LEU A 77 5.21 7.07 12.77
CA LEU A 77 5.22 6.52 11.41
C LEU A 77 6.28 5.42 11.24
N VAL A 78 7.49 5.63 11.75
CA VAL A 78 8.56 4.62 11.66
C VAL A 78 8.27 3.39 12.52
N ILE A 79 7.78 3.59 13.75
CA ILE A 79 7.45 2.47 14.66
C ILE A 79 6.29 1.64 14.11
N SER A 80 5.27 2.28 13.52
CA SER A 80 4.15 1.55 12.90
C SER A 80 4.60 0.75 11.67
N ALA A 81 5.45 1.32 10.81
CA ALA A 81 6.05 0.60 9.69
C ALA A 81 6.92 -0.58 10.14
N MET A 82 7.75 -0.36 11.17
CA MET A 82 8.55 -1.42 11.80
C MET A 82 7.66 -2.53 12.40
N GLY A 83 6.58 -2.15 13.09
CA GLY A 83 5.62 -3.09 13.66
C GLY A 83 4.96 -3.96 12.59
N LEU A 84 4.51 -3.37 11.48
CA LEU A 84 3.96 -4.13 10.35
C LEU A 84 4.98 -5.09 9.73
N SER A 85 6.23 -4.66 9.61
CA SER A 85 7.33 -5.49 9.12
C SER A 85 7.60 -6.71 10.01
N LEU A 86 7.52 -6.56 11.34
CA LEU A 86 7.71 -7.66 12.28
C LEU A 86 6.52 -8.62 12.34
N LEU A 87 5.31 -8.13 12.06
CA LEU A 87 4.08 -8.93 12.12
C LEU A 87 3.80 -9.69 10.82
N THR A 88 4.36 -9.26 9.68
CA THR A 88 4.02 -9.82 8.36
C THR A 88 5.27 -10.21 7.59
N CYS A 89 5.45 -11.51 7.33
CA CYS A 89 6.55 -12.02 6.49
C CYS A 89 6.24 -11.96 4.99
N ASP A 90 4.94 -11.85 4.61
CA ASP A 90 4.49 -11.86 3.22
C ASP A 90 4.23 -10.44 2.66
N LEU A 91 5.23 -9.87 1.98
CA LEU A 91 5.09 -8.57 1.30
C LEU A 91 3.93 -8.54 0.29
N GLY A 92 3.65 -9.69 -0.36
CA GLY A 92 2.58 -9.80 -1.35
C GLY A 92 1.18 -9.54 -0.77
N ILE A 93 0.91 -10.08 0.43
CA ILE A 93 -0.39 -9.90 1.09
C ILE A 93 -0.56 -8.46 1.56
N VAL A 94 0.52 -7.84 2.07
CA VAL A 94 0.50 -6.42 2.47
C VAL A 94 0.20 -5.52 1.27
N PHE A 95 0.87 -5.75 0.14
CA PHE A 95 0.62 -4.98 -1.09
C PHE A 95 -0.77 -5.26 -1.69
N GLU A 96 -1.29 -6.49 -1.59
CA GLU A 96 -2.68 -6.81 -1.98
C GLU A 96 -3.68 -5.99 -1.15
N LEU A 97 -3.51 -5.94 0.17
CA LEU A 97 -4.40 -5.21 1.07
C LEU A 97 -4.31 -3.69 0.90
N VAL A 98 -3.09 -3.14 0.92
CA VAL A 98 -2.86 -1.69 0.78
C VAL A 98 -3.27 -1.22 -0.62
N GLY A 99 -2.94 -2.00 -1.65
CA GLY A 99 -3.33 -1.72 -3.03
C GLY A 99 -4.84 -1.75 -3.21
N ALA A 100 -5.53 -2.78 -2.69
CA ALA A 100 -6.98 -2.88 -2.81
C ALA A 100 -7.71 -1.72 -2.11
N THR A 101 -7.28 -1.34 -0.90
CA THR A 101 -7.93 -0.26 -0.14
C THR A 101 -7.67 1.12 -0.75
N SER A 102 -6.41 1.45 -1.01
CA SER A 102 -6.03 2.77 -1.54
C SER A 102 -6.51 2.98 -2.98
N ALA A 103 -6.36 1.98 -3.86
CA ALA A 103 -6.81 2.10 -5.25
C ALA A 103 -8.33 2.21 -5.35
N CYS A 104 -9.09 1.44 -4.57
CA CYS A 104 -10.56 1.56 -4.59
C CYS A 104 -11.03 2.92 -4.08
N ALA A 105 -10.43 3.41 -2.98
CA ALA A 105 -10.77 4.71 -2.44
C ALA A 105 -10.47 5.85 -3.42
N LEU A 106 -9.28 5.84 -4.04
CA LEU A 106 -8.83 6.93 -4.91
C LEU A 106 -9.42 6.87 -6.33
N ALA A 107 -9.71 5.68 -6.86
CA ALA A 107 -10.21 5.52 -8.23
C ALA A 107 -11.74 5.49 -8.31
N TYR A 108 -12.42 4.79 -7.40
CA TYR A 108 -13.86 4.56 -7.48
C TYR A 108 -14.71 5.43 -6.54
N ILE A 109 -14.13 5.91 -5.43
CA ILE A 109 -14.90 6.63 -4.40
C ILE A 109 -14.63 8.14 -4.49
N LEU A 110 -13.37 8.57 -4.43
CA LEU A 110 -13.01 9.99 -4.34
C LEU A 110 -13.47 10.82 -5.57
N PRO A 111 -13.20 10.44 -6.84
CA PRO A 111 -13.56 11.29 -7.97
C PRO A 111 -15.08 11.43 -8.17
N PRO A 112 -15.89 10.34 -8.08
CA PRO A 112 -17.35 10.47 -8.12
C PRO A 112 -17.94 11.26 -6.95
N LEU A 113 -17.37 11.14 -5.73
CA LEU A 113 -17.81 11.95 -4.59
C LEU A 113 -17.58 13.44 -4.84
N CYS A 114 -16.42 13.82 -5.38
CA CYS A 114 -16.14 15.19 -5.78
C CYS A 114 -17.12 15.67 -6.86
N TYR A 115 -17.41 14.84 -7.87
CA TYR A 115 -18.38 15.17 -8.92
C TYR A 115 -19.79 15.41 -8.36
N VAL A 116 -20.27 14.54 -7.46
CA VAL A 116 -21.59 14.69 -6.83
C VAL A 116 -21.66 15.91 -5.91
N LYS A 117 -20.57 16.26 -5.21
CA LYS A 117 -20.52 17.43 -4.32
C LYS A 117 -20.46 18.76 -5.08
N LEU A 118 -19.76 18.79 -6.21
CA LEU A 118 -19.60 20.00 -7.04
C LEU A 118 -20.80 20.21 -7.99
N THR A 119 -21.48 19.15 -8.39
CA THR A 119 -22.60 19.23 -9.35
C THR A 119 -23.92 19.52 -8.64
N GLN A 120 -24.55 20.65 -8.96
CA GLN A 120 -25.87 21.05 -8.42
C GLN A 120 -27.06 20.47 -9.21
N ARG A 121 -26.81 19.85 -10.37
CA ARG A 121 -27.86 19.27 -11.24
C ARG A 121 -28.00 17.77 -10.97
N ARG A 122 -29.23 17.28 -10.75
CA ARG A 122 -29.54 15.85 -10.74
C ARG A 122 -29.75 15.36 -12.17
N THR A 123 -28.65 14.99 -12.85
CA THR A 123 -28.70 14.31 -14.15
C THR A 123 -28.47 12.80 -13.99
N TRP A 124 -28.63 12.04 -15.06
CA TRP A 124 -28.32 10.59 -15.09
C TRP A 124 -26.87 10.29 -14.68
N GLU A 125 -25.95 11.23 -14.93
CA GLU A 125 -24.54 11.13 -14.55
C GLU A 125 -24.35 11.13 -13.02
N THR A 126 -25.17 11.88 -12.28
CA THR A 126 -25.14 11.85 -10.80
C THR A 126 -25.55 10.48 -10.28
N TYR A 127 -26.54 9.83 -10.89
CA TYR A 127 -26.94 8.47 -10.54
C TYR A 127 -25.82 7.48 -10.85
N ALA A 128 -25.19 7.58 -12.03
CA ALA A 128 -24.04 6.75 -12.39
C ALA A 128 -22.86 6.92 -11.41
N ALA A 129 -22.61 8.14 -10.93
CA ALA A 129 -21.59 8.42 -9.91
C ALA A 129 -21.89 7.69 -8.59
N TYR A 130 -23.14 7.71 -8.11
CA TYR A 130 -23.54 6.95 -6.91
C TYR A 130 -23.39 5.43 -7.10
N VAL A 131 -23.73 4.90 -8.27
CA VAL A 131 -23.52 3.47 -8.59
C VAL A 131 -22.04 3.12 -8.59
N CYS A 132 -21.18 3.98 -9.13
CA CYS A 132 -19.72 3.79 -9.13
C CYS A 132 -19.16 3.74 -7.70
N ILE A 133 -19.61 4.65 -6.82
CA ILE A 133 -19.22 4.65 -5.40
C ILE A 133 -19.67 3.35 -4.72
N ALA A 134 -20.93 2.94 -4.92
CA ALA A 134 -21.46 1.72 -4.32
C ALA A 134 -20.66 0.49 -4.79
N PHE A 135 -20.36 0.40 -6.09
CA PHE A 135 -19.50 -0.64 -6.64
C PHE A 135 -18.11 -0.63 -6.02
N GLY A 136 -17.46 0.54 -5.92
CA GLY A 136 -16.15 0.70 -5.28
C GLY A 136 -16.15 0.24 -3.82
N CYS A 137 -17.19 0.57 -3.05
CA CYS A 137 -17.35 0.10 -1.67
C CYS A 137 -17.47 -1.43 -1.59
N VAL A 138 -18.28 -2.05 -2.46
CA VAL A 138 -18.45 -3.51 -2.49
C VAL A 138 -17.15 -4.21 -2.85
N VAL A 139 -16.45 -3.75 -3.89
CA VAL A 139 -15.15 -4.31 -4.29
C VAL A 139 -14.12 -4.18 -3.18
N MET A 140 -14.07 -3.02 -2.52
CA MET A 140 -13.17 -2.79 -1.38
C MET A 140 -13.48 -3.75 -0.23
N SER A 141 -14.75 -3.93 0.14
CA SER A 141 -15.13 -4.88 1.20
C SER A 141 -14.75 -6.32 0.85
N ILE A 142 -15.06 -6.78 -0.36
CA ILE A 142 -14.72 -8.15 -0.79
C ILE A 142 -13.20 -8.35 -0.78
N SER A 143 -12.44 -7.39 -1.30
CA SER A 143 -10.97 -7.50 -1.40
C SER A 143 -10.31 -7.52 -0.01
N VAL A 144 -10.77 -6.66 0.90
CA VAL A 144 -10.27 -6.61 2.29
C VAL A 144 -10.62 -7.90 3.04
N LEU A 145 -11.84 -8.42 2.88
CA LEU A 145 -12.24 -9.68 3.50
C LEU A 145 -11.43 -10.86 2.98
N LEU A 146 -11.18 -10.94 1.68
CA LEU A 146 -10.36 -12.00 1.08
C LEU A 146 -8.90 -11.91 1.54
N ALA A 147 -8.29 -10.73 1.51
CA ALA A 147 -6.94 -10.52 2.00
C ALA A 147 -6.82 -10.83 3.51
N GLY A 148 -7.80 -10.38 4.30
CA GLY A 148 -7.89 -10.67 5.73
C GLY A 148 -8.06 -12.16 6.04
N ALA A 149 -8.90 -12.86 5.27
CA ALA A 149 -9.08 -14.30 5.42
C ALA A 149 -7.80 -15.07 5.05
N LYS A 150 -7.08 -14.66 3.99
CA LYS A 150 -5.77 -15.23 3.63
C LYS A 150 -4.75 -15.07 4.77
N MET A 151 -4.70 -13.88 5.39
CA MET A 151 -3.85 -13.65 6.56
C MET A 151 -4.23 -14.56 7.74
N ALA A 152 -5.53 -14.68 8.05
CA ALA A 152 -6.01 -15.48 9.18
C ALA A 152 -5.81 -16.99 8.98
N ARG A 153 -5.87 -17.48 7.74
CA ARG A 153 -5.66 -18.91 7.42
C ARG A 153 -4.18 -19.30 7.34
N GLY A 154 -3.25 -18.34 7.43
CA GLY A 154 -1.82 -18.61 7.29
C GLY A 154 -1.46 -19.21 5.93
N GLU A 155 -2.25 -18.91 4.88
CA GLU A 155 -2.00 -19.41 3.52
C GLU A 155 -0.84 -18.64 2.82
N GLY A 156 -0.30 -17.61 3.49
CA GLY A 156 1.04 -17.11 3.21
C GLY A 156 2.03 -18.18 3.61
N GLY A 157 2.62 -18.86 2.63
CA GLY A 157 3.51 -20.00 2.87
C GLY A 157 4.54 -19.66 3.94
N ALA A 158 4.84 -20.62 4.81
CA ALA A 158 5.81 -20.48 5.89
C ALA A 158 7.18 -20.02 5.35
N GLN A 159 7.34 -18.71 5.19
CA GLN A 159 8.60 -18.06 4.91
C GLN A 159 9.11 -17.54 6.24
N SER A 160 10.31 -17.99 6.61
CA SER A 160 11.07 -17.31 7.66
C SER A 160 11.20 -15.84 7.29
N CYS A 161 10.58 -14.99 8.12
CA CYS A 161 11.29 -13.83 8.61
C CYS A 161 12.63 -14.32 9.25
#